data_AF-A0A7V5CMY4-F1
#
_entry.id   AF-A0A7V5CMY4-F1
#
_cell.length_a   1.000
_cell.length_b   1.000
_cell.length_c   1.000
_cell.angle_alpha   90.00
_cell.angle_beta   90.00
_cell.angle_gamma   90.00
#
_symmetry.space_group_name_H-M   'P 1'
#
loop_
_entity.id
_entity.type
_entity.pdbx_description
1 polymer ?
#
loop_
_entity_poly.entity_id
_entity_poly.type
_entity_poly.pdbx_seq_one_letter_code
_entity_poly.pdbx_strand_id
1 'polypeptide(L)'
;MKTLTLLLIICVAVISAPVMAGRIVSTPITHDFQVYQAYPGTSSPRLTDRVTDAAYLGYTGGPMGNAGGANNITAVPGVLQIVPGCMNWCNYVSASQAGVPYTIKNVTLVKTTPSYTQCSIGADNTPIFPPHTVTQQGTPNIRVWWPLMYELPSTTFTLTILYGTPTLYDDDGNLGPNPPAWVHVEQWTWHVNADFESLHNLIDLFHELPYGKDEVPLISDEILVGQLRLKVDAAAAAYTACDLAGAAMILTDFELEVMDACIGTSPAFPNPTGPGTGIANSNENPACCKLLIDVEYILQTTGIGQQKK
;
A
#
# COMPACT_ATOMS: atom_id res chain seq x y z
N MET A 1 17.95 56.57 35.57
CA MET A 1 17.71 55.16 35.94
C MET A 1 16.59 54.52 35.12
N LYS A 2 15.36 55.07 35.08
CA LYS A 2 14.22 54.44 34.37
C LYS A 2 14.48 54.15 32.87
N THR A 3 15.15 55.06 32.16
CA THR A 3 15.46 54.88 30.72
C THR A 3 16.46 53.76 30.45
N LEU A 4 17.44 53.57 31.34
CA LEU A 4 18.45 52.52 31.23
C LEU A 4 17.82 51.13 31.46
N THR A 5 16.92 51.02 32.45
CA THR A 5 16.20 49.77 32.74
C THR A 5 15.30 49.35 31.58
N LEU A 6 14.61 50.31 30.93
CA LEU A 6 13.77 50.03 29.77
C LEU A 6 14.58 49.52 28.57
N LEU A 7 15.72 50.15 28.27
CA LEU A 7 16.62 49.72 27.20
C LEU A 7 17.18 48.32 27.45
N LEU A 8 17.48 47.98 28.70
CA LEU A 8 17.99 46.65 29.08
C LEU A 8 16.93 45.56 28.90
N ILE A 9 15.67 45.84 29.27
CA ILE A 9 14.54 44.92 29.04
C ILE A 9 14.32 44.69 27.54
N ILE A 10 14.35 45.75 26.74
CA ILE A 10 14.19 45.65 25.27
C ILE A 10 15.33 44.85 24.66
N CYS A 11 16.59 45.11 25.04
CA CYS A 11 17.73 44.31 24.58
C CYS A 11 17.59 42.83 24.96
N VAL A 12 17.19 42.51 26.19
CA VAL A 12 16.97 41.12 26.62
C VAL A 12 15.85 40.47 25.83
N ALA A 13 14.75 41.18 25.54
CA ALA A 13 13.65 40.66 24.73
C ALA A 13 14.07 40.42 23.26
N VAL A 14 14.82 41.35 22.67
CA VAL A 14 15.29 41.26 21.27
C VAL A 14 16.35 40.17 21.11
N ILE A 15 17.20 39.94 22.12
CA ILE A 15 18.22 38.87 22.09
C ILE A 15 17.62 37.50 22.43
N SER A 16 16.56 37.44 23.25
CA SER A 16 15.91 36.17 23.61
C SER A 16 14.89 35.68 22.59
N ALA A 17 14.28 36.57 21.80
CA ALA A 17 13.32 36.18 20.75
C ALA A 17 13.91 35.23 19.69
N PRO A 18 15.14 35.44 19.14
CA PRO A 18 15.79 34.50 18.23
C PRO A 18 16.10 33.14 18.88
N VAL A 19 16.45 33.13 20.17
CA VAL A 19 16.75 31.88 20.90
C VAL A 19 15.48 31.06 21.12
N MET A 20 14.33 31.72 21.31
CA MET A 20 13.03 31.03 21.37
C MET A 20 12.53 30.60 19.99
N ALA A 21 12.78 31.39 18.93
CA ALA A 21 12.43 31.02 17.56
C ALA A 21 13.26 29.83 17.05
N GLY A 22 14.58 29.81 17.32
CA GLY A 22 15.46 28.70 16.98
C GLY A 22 15.13 27.39 17.71
N ARG A 23 14.44 27.45 18.85
CA ARG A 23 13.91 26.26 19.55
C ARG A 23 12.68 25.64 18.86
N ILE A 24 12.07 26.32 17.88
CA ILE A 24 10.77 25.93 17.30
C ILE A 24 10.88 25.66 15.80
N VAL A 25 11.96 26.03 15.12
CA VAL A 25 12.17 25.68 13.71
C VAL A 25 12.58 24.20 13.62
N SER A 26 11.59 23.31 13.55
CA SER A 26 11.77 21.93 13.12
C SER A 26 11.50 21.86 11.62
N THR A 27 12.53 21.58 10.84
CA THR A 27 12.34 21.13 9.45
C THR A 27 11.78 19.72 9.48
N PRO A 28 10.62 19.43 8.87
CA PRO A 28 10.12 18.06 8.79
C PRO A 28 11.09 17.20 7.98
N ILE A 29 11.53 16.06 8.53
CA ILE A 29 12.18 15.03 7.71
C ILE A 29 11.09 14.28 6.95
N THR A 30 11.30 14.04 5.67
CA THR A 30 10.39 13.26 4.83
C THR A 30 11.05 11.95 4.42
N HIS A 31 10.38 10.84 4.67
CA HIS A 31 10.76 9.51 4.23
C HIS A 31 9.73 8.98 3.24
N ASP A 32 10.17 8.65 2.03
CA ASP A 32 9.27 8.17 0.98
C ASP A 32 9.50 6.70 0.68
N PHE A 33 8.41 5.92 0.61
CA PHE A 33 8.44 4.49 0.35
C PHE A 33 7.40 4.11 -0.70
N GLN A 34 7.66 3.02 -1.41
CA GLN A 34 6.68 2.36 -2.28
C GLN A 34 6.17 1.10 -1.60
N VAL A 35 4.87 0.85 -1.71
CA VAL A 35 4.20 -0.37 -1.23
C VAL A 35 3.29 -0.91 -2.31
N TYR A 36 2.98 -2.20 -2.26
CA TYR A 36 2.28 -2.91 -3.34
C TYR A 36 1.04 -3.63 -2.83
N GLN A 37 0.02 -3.79 -3.70
CA GLN A 37 -1.25 -4.41 -3.33
C GLN A 37 -1.17 -5.93 -3.15
N ALA A 38 -0.22 -6.57 -3.83
CA ALA A 38 0.07 -7.99 -3.74
C ALA A 38 1.60 -8.19 -3.83
N TYR A 39 2.08 -9.27 -3.24
CA TYR A 39 3.49 -9.68 -3.33
C TYR A 39 3.58 -11.21 -3.40
N PRO A 40 4.73 -11.77 -3.84
CA PRO A 40 4.89 -13.21 -3.96
C PRO A 40 4.64 -13.93 -2.63
N GLY A 41 3.77 -14.92 -2.67
CA GLY A 41 3.48 -15.80 -1.55
C GLY A 41 4.45 -16.98 -1.51
N THR A 42 4.67 -17.54 -0.32
CA THR A 42 5.34 -18.85 -0.20
C THR A 42 4.53 -19.75 0.70
N SER A 43 4.11 -20.91 0.20
CA SER A 43 3.58 -21.98 1.05
C SER A 43 4.75 -22.78 1.63
N SER A 44 5.52 -22.16 2.53
CA SER A 44 6.65 -22.88 3.17
C SER A 44 6.12 -23.89 4.20
N PRO A 45 6.47 -25.19 4.11
CA PRO A 45 6.27 -26.13 5.20
C PRO A 45 7.30 -25.96 6.34
N ARG A 46 8.23 -25.00 6.23
CA ARG A 46 9.27 -24.74 7.25
C ARG A 46 8.93 -23.52 8.10
N LEU A 47 8.09 -23.77 9.11
CA LEU A 47 8.16 -23.06 10.39
C LEU A 47 9.35 -23.62 11.18
N THR A 48 10.58 -23.15 10.89
CA THR A 48 11.72 -23.39 11.79
C THR A 48 11.87 -22.32 12.86
N ASP A 49 10.95 -21.35 12.94
CA ASP A 49 10.91 -20.42 14.07
C ASP A 49 9.51 -20.38 14.71
N ARG A 50 9.48 -20.88 15.94
CA ARG A 50 8.43 -20.88 16.98
C ARG A 50 7.16 -21.72 16.81
N VAL A 51 7.28 -22.94 17.33
CA VAL A 51 6.40 -23.60 18.32
C VAL A 51 4.91 -23.65 17.97
N THR A 52 4.53 -24.81 17.43
CA THR A 52 3.19 -25.43 17.49
C THR A 52 2.02 -24.63 16.92
N ASP A 53 2.05 -24.36 15.62
CA ASP A 53 0.86 -24.51 14.78
C ASP A 53 1.25 -25.21 13.47
N ALA A 54 1.03 -26.52 13.47
CA ALA A 54 1.17 -27.37 12.31
C ALA A 54 0.10 -27.02 11.27
N ALA A 55 0.50 -26.95 10.00
CA ALA A 55 -0.33 -27.33 8.85
C ALA A 55 -1.78 -26.83 8.87
N TYR A 56 -1.97 -25.52 8.72
CA TYR A 56 -3.22 -24.99 8.18
C TYR A 56 -2.99 -24.39 6.78
N LEU A 57 -2.30 -25.14 5.92
CA LEU A 57 -2.71 -25.18 4.52
C LEU A 57 -4.03 -25.95 4.53
N GLY A 58 -5.08 -25.47 3.88
CA GLY A 58 -6.43 -26.06 3.87
C GLY A 58 -6.54 -27.46 3.25
N TYR A 59 -5.51 -28.29 3.36
CA TYR A 59 -5.43 -29.65 2.85
C TYR A 59 -4.75 -30.56 3.89
N THR A 60 -5.50 -31.52 4.42
CA THR A 60 -4.90 -32.68 5.10
C THR A 60 -4.27 -33.56 4.04
N GLY A 61 -2.96 -33.78 4.15
CA GLY A 61 -2.17 -34.61 3.25
C GLY A 61 -2.85 -35.92 2.87
N GLY A 62 -2.94 -36.15 1.57
CA GLY A 62 -3.31 -37.41 0.97
C GLY A 62 -2.42 -37.70 -0.23
N PRO A 63 -2.26 -38.98 -0.64
CA PRO A 63 -1.31 -39.43 -1.66
C PRO A 63 -1.62 -38.97 -3.11
N MET A 64 -2.51 -37.99 -3.27
CA MET A 64 -2.77 -37.29 -4.53
C MET A 64 -2.07 -35.93 -4.62
N GLY A 65 -1.46 -35.44 -3.53
CA GLY A 65 -0.47 -34.37 -3.61
C GLY A 65 0.80 -34.95 -4.21
N ASN A 66 1.08 -34.63 -5.48
CA ASN A 66 2.31 -35.01 -6.15
C ASN A 66 3.50 -34.83 -5.21
N ALA A 67 4.38 -35.85 -5.17
CA ALA A 67 5.62 -35.88 -4.41
C ALA A 67 6.69 -34.92 -4.97
N GLY A 68 6.30 -33.67 -5.22
CA GLY A 68 7.15 -32.52 -5.49
C GLY A 68 6.41 -31.31 -4.93
N GLY A 69 6.92 -30.76 -3.81
CA GLY A 69 6.30 -29.64 -3.10
C GLY A 69 6.23 -28.37 -3.92
N ALA A 70 5.25 -28.29 -4.81
CA ALA A 70 4.88 -27.07 -5.51
C ALA A 70 4.30 -26.08 -4.50
N ASN A 71 4.65 -24.80 -4.65
CA ASN A 71 4.02 -23.75 -3.87
C ASN A 71 2.54 -23.67 -4.27
N ASN A 72 1.63 -23.90 -3.32
CA ASN A 72 0.18 -23.81 -3.58
C ASN A 72 -0.37 -22.39 -3.45
N ILE A 73 0.45 -21.47 -2.91
CA ILE A 73 0.15 -20.04 -2.79
C ILE A 73 1.23 -19.34 -3.60
N THR A 74 0.83 -18.61 -4.63
CA THR A 74 1.74 -17.89 -5.53
C THR A 74 1.79 -16.40 -5.21
N ALA A 75 0.70 -15.82 -4.71
CA ALA A 75 0.64 -14.44 -4.26
C ALA A 75 -0.17 -14.28 -2.97
N VAL A 76 0.11 -13.22 -2.21
CA VAL A 76 -0.62 -12.87 -0.99
C VAL A 76 -0.98 -11.38 -0.96
N PRO A 77 -2.07 -10.98 -0.28
CA PRO A 77 -2.44 -9.58 -0.14
C PRO A 77 -1.33 -8.77 0.54
N GLY A 78 -1.02 -7.61 -0.03
CA GLY A 78 -0.16 -6.60 0.59
C GLY A 78 -0.80 -6.02 1.84
N VAL A 79 0.04 -5.74 2.84
CA VAL A 79 -0.37 -5.11 4.09
C VAL A 79 0.65 -4.05 4.47
N LEU A 80 0.20 -2.81 4.61
CA LEU A 80 1.02 -1.76 5.20
C LEU A 80 0.99 -1.91 6.72
N GLN A 81 2.13 -2.29 7.29
CA GLN A 81 2.38 -2.32 8.72
C GLN A 81 3.32 -1.19 9.12
N ILE A 82 2.83 -0.26 9.92
CA ILE A 82 3.65 0.79 10.55
C ILE A 82 4.06 0.25 11.93
N VAL A 83 5.35 -0.01 12.15
CA VAL A 83 5.84 -0.52 13.45
C VAL A 83 6.26 0.66 14.33
N PRO A 84 5.52 1.00 15.40
CA PRO A 84 5.85 2.17 16.22
C PRO A 84 6.99 1.92 17.23
N GLY A 85 7.77 0.84 17.08
CA GLY A 85 8.91 0.52 17.96
C GLY A 85 8.62 -0.47 19.10
N CYS A 86 7.53 -1.22 19.07
CA CYS A 86 7.22 -2.23 20.09
C CYS A 86 7.48 -3.66 19.60
N MET A 87 7.87 -4.57 20.52
CA MET A 87 8.21 -5.96 20.20
C MET A 87 7.01 -6.87 19.94
N ASN A 88 5.78 -6.47 20.33
CA ASN A 88 4.59 -7.33 20.29
C ASN A 88 3.41 -6.62 19.61
N TRP A 89 3.23 -6.84 18.31
CA TRP A 89 2.01 -6.58 17.52
C TRP A 89 1.18 -5.36 17.97
N CYS A 90 1.81 -4.18 18.05
CA CYS A 90 1.07 -2.98 18.43
C CYS A 90 0.12 -2.61 17.31
N ASN A 91 -1.17 -2.62 17.60
CA ASN A 91 -2.21 -2.10 16.70
C ASN A 91 -2.25 -0.56 16.69
N TYR A 92 -1.55 0.08 17.64
CA TYR A 92 -1.65 1.50 17.92
C TYR A 92 -0.31 2.14 18.32
N VAL A 93 -0.14 3.42 18.00
CA VAL A 93 1.01 4.24 18.43
C VAL A 93 0.81 4.73 19.88
N SER A 94 1.75 4.45 20.78
CA SER A 94 1.70 4.95 22.17
C SER A 94 2.48 6.27 22.35
N ALA A 95 1.99 7.15 23.22
CA ALA A 95 2.63 8.45 23.50
C ALA A 95 4.01 8.33 24.18
N SER A 96 4.15 7.35 25.07
CA SER A 96 5.37 7.05 25.82
C SER A 96 5.74 5.60 25.57
N GLN A 97 7.03 5.35 25.38
CA GLN A 97 7.58 4.01 25.21
C GLN A 97 8.70 3.80 26.22
N ALA A 98 8.81 2.59 26.76
CA ALA A 98 9.86 2.29 27.73
C ALA A 98 11.23 2.21 27.02
N GLY A 99 12.25 2.87 27.57
CA GLY A 99 13.62 2.78 27.07
C GLY A 99 13.96 3.68 25.88
N VAL A 100 13.07 4.59 25.45
CA VAL A 100 13.36 5.59 24.43
C VAL A 100 13.52 7.00 25.04
N PRO A 101 14.42 7.85 24.51
CA PRO A 101 14.71 9.17 25.06
C PRO A 101 13.70 10.26 24.64
N TYR A 102 12.61 9.90 23.97
CA TYR A 102 11.61 10.84 23.45
C TYR A 102 10.20 10.57 23.97
N THR A 103 9.35 11.59 23.91
CA THR A 103 7.91 11.50 24.14
C THR A 103 7.16 12.01 22.93
N ILE A 104 6.30 11.17 22.37
CA ILE A 104 5.41 11.55 21.27
C ILE A 104 4.36 12.51 21.81
N LYS A 105 4.25 13.68 21.16
CA LYS A 105 3.33 14.76 21.53
C LYS A 105 2.08 14.75 20.66
N ASN A 106 2.25 14.52 19.37
CA ASN A 106 1.15 14.41 18.42
C ASN A 106 1.50 13.41 17.33
N VAL A 107 0.50 12.70 16.84
CA VAL A 107 0.61 11.83 15.68
C VAL A 107 -0.59 12.08 14.80
N THR A 108 -0.35 12.23 13.51
CA THR A 108 -1.40 12.35 12.51
C THR A 108 -1.10 11.37 11.39
N LEU A 109 -2.08 10.56 10.99
CA LEU A 109 -2.01 9.71 9.81
C LEU A 109 -3.08 10.18 8.83
N VAL A 110 -2.67 10.57 7.63
CA VAL A 110 -3.57 10.94 6.54
C VAL A 110 -3.42 9.90 5.43
N LYS A 111 -4.51 9.19 5.14
CA LYS A 111 -4.64 8.37 3.94
C LYS A 111 -5.40 9.17 2.89
N THR A 112 -4.85 9.30 1.69
CA THR A 112 -5.51 9.96 0.56
C THR A 112 -5.58 9.00 -0.61
N THR A 113 -6.79 8.67 -1.05
CA THR A 113 -7.06 7.85 -2.24
C THR A 113 -7.55 8.76 -3.37
N PRO A 114 -6.89 8.78 -4.52
CA PRO A 114 -7.26 9.64 -5.64
C PRO A 114 -8.49 9.12 -6.39
N SER A 115 -8.95 9.92 -7.34
CA SER A 115 -10.02 9.55 -8.27
C SER A 115 -9.42 8.88 -9.51
N TYR A 116 -10.05 7.79 -9.96
CA TYR A 116 -9.80 7.17 -11.26
C TYR A 116 -11.09 7.14 -12.08
N THR A 117 -10.98 7.40 -13.38
CA THR A 117 -12.14 7.49 -14.29
C THR A 117 -12.59 6.13 -14.82
N GLN A 118 -11.67 5.17 -14.95
CA GLN A 118 -11.92 3.92 -15.68
C GLN A 118 -12.91 2.95 -15.01
N CYS A 119 -13.34 3.25 -13.78
CA CYS A 119 -14.36 2.50 -13.06
C CYS A 119 -15.24 3.40 -12.17
N SER A 120 -15.61 4.56 -12.71
CA SER A 120 -16.27 5.62 -11.94
C SER A 120 -17.70 5.30 -11.51
N ILE A 121 -18.35 4.27 -12.06
CA ILE A 121 -19.76 3.95 -11.80
C ILE A 121 -19.97 2.43 -11.83
N GLY A 122 -20.41 1.85 -10.71
CA GLY A 122 -20.85 0.47 -10.57
C GLY A 122 -22.32 0.28 -10.98
N ALA A 123 -22.81 -0.96 -10.87
CA ALA A 123 -24.15 -1.32 -11.32
C ALA A 123 -25.30 -0.55 -10.61
N ASP A 124 -25.04 -0.02 -9.42
CA ASP A 124 -25.95 0.78 -8.61
C ASP A 124 -25.79 2.30 -8.83
N ASN A 125 -25.06 2.69 -9.87
CA ASN A 125 -24.74 4.08 -10.20
C ASN A 125 -23.87 4.80 -9.15
N THR A 126 -23.12 4.05 -8.32
CA THR A 126 -22.16 4.61 -7.35
C THR A 126 -20.72 4.39 -7.78
N PRO A 127 -19.75 5.28 -7.46
CA PRO A 127 -18.36 5.00 -7.76
C PRO A 127 -17.85 3.77 -7.02
N ILE A 128 -17.30 2.81 -7.77
CA ILE A 128 -16.69 1.60 -7.20
C ILE A 128 -15.52 1.98 -6.29
N PHE A 129 -14.72 2.96 -6.72
CA PHE A 129 -13.61 3.51 -5.96
C PHE A 129 -13.76 5.02 -5.78
N PRO A 130 -14.53 5.49 -4.79
CA PRO A 130 -14.70 6.91 -4.56
C PRO A 130 -13.39 7.53 -4.03
N PRO A 131 -12.99 8.72 -4.52
CA PRO A 131 -11.90 9.45 -3.91
C PRO A 131 -12.27 9.79 -2.47
N HIS A 132 -11.35 9.56 -1.54
CA HIS A 132 -11.60 9.82 -0.14
C HIS A 132 -10.30 10.13 0.60
N THR A 133 -10.44 10.84 1.72
CA THR A 133 -9.33 11.10 2.65
C THR A 133 -9.75 10.65 4.04
N VAL A 134 -8.93 9.82 4.66
CA VAL A 134 -9.10 9.39 6.06
C VAL A 134 -8.02 10.06 6.88
N THR A 135 -8.41 10.78 7.92
CA THR A 135 -7.46 11.37 8.88
C THR A 135 -7.66 10.71 10.24
N GLN A 136 -6.57 10.24 10.82
CA GLN A 136 -6.51 9.78 12.22
C GLN A 136 -5.54 10.68 12.97
N GLN A 137 -5.87 11.02 14.21
CA GLN A 137 -5.02 11.89 15.03
C GLN A 137 -4.99 11.41 16.48
N GLY A 138 -3.83 11.60 17.10
CA GLY A 138 -3.59 11.39 18.52
C GLY A 138 -3.24 9.95 18.87
N THR A 139 -2.72 9.77 20.09
CA THR A 139 -2.35 8.47 20.63
C THR A 139 -3.37 8.03 21.69
N PRO A 140 -3.83 6.77 21.72
CA PRO A 140 -3.43 5.63 20.89
C PRO A 140 -4.37 5.39 19.69
N ASN A 141 -4.89 6.43 19.04
CA ASN A 141 -5.99 6.27 18.07
C ASN A 141 -5.55 6.06 16.62
N ILE A 142 -4.25 5.83 16.37
CA ILE A 142 -3.73 5.59 15.03
C ILE A 142 -3.69 4.09 14.76
N ARG A 143 -4.52 3.61 13.82
CA ARG A 143 -4.43 2.28 13.23
C ARG A 143 -3.16 2.19 12.38
N VAL A 144 -2.31 1.23 12.72
CA VAL A 144 -1.01 1.03 12.06
C VAL A 144 -0.98 -0.13 11.07
N TRP A 145 -2.14 -0.68 10.73
CA TRP A 145 -2.29 -1.82 9.81
C TRP A 145 -3.36 -1.54 8.76
N TRP A 146 -3.00 -1.64 7.48
CA TRP A 146 -3.91 -1.39 6.37
C TRP A 146 -3.78 -2.48 5.30
N PRO A 147 -4.86 -3.18 4.93
CA PRO A 147 -4.85 -4.06 3.77
C PRO A 147 -4.70 -3.21 2.50
N LEU A 148 -3.88 -3.66 1.57
CA LEU A 148 -3.56 -2.91 0.35
C LEU A 148 -4.22 -3.44 -0.91
N MET A 149 -4.81 -4.64 -0.88
CA MET A 149 -5.33 -5.35 -2.06
C MET A 149 -6.23 -4.51 -2.98
N TYR A 150 -7.14 -3.72 -2.40
CA TYR A 150 -8.04 -2.84 -3.14
C TYR A 150 -7.66 -1.35 -3.03
N GLU A 151 -6.50 -1.04 -2.46
CA GLU A 151 -5.98 0.32 -2.46
C GLU A 151 -5.51 0.67 -3.87
N LEU A 152 -6.01 1.78 -4.40
CA LEU A 152 -5.65 2.21 -5.74
C LEU A 152 -4.18 2.62 -5.77
N PRO A 153 -3.48 2.41 -6.90
CA PRO A 153 -2.18 3.03 -7.09
C PRO A 153 -2.29 4.56 -6.94
N SER A 154 -1.19 5.22 -6.58
CA SER A 154 -1.15 6.62 -6.12
C SER A 154 -1.85 6.91 -4.78
N THR A 155 -2.47 5.93 -4.11
CA THR A 155 -2.94 6.13 -2.73
C THR A 155 -1.74 6.41 -1.82
N THR A 156 -1.81 7.45 -1.01
CA THR A 156 -0.74 7.84 -0.09
C THR A 156 -1.15 7.67 1.35
N PHE A 157 -0.25 7.11 2.17
CA PHE A 157 -0.34 7.13 3.63
C PHE A 157 0.74 8.06 4.14
N THR A 158 0.37 9.18 4.74
CA THR A 158 1.32 10.15 5.33
C THR A 158 1.16 10.15 6.84
N LEU A 159 2.16 9.59 7.53
CA LEU A 159 2.28 9.65 8.98
C LEU A 159 3.16 10.84 9.35
N THR A 160 2.66 11.72 10.19
CA THR A 160 3.44 12.81 10.79
C THR A 160 3.50 12.59 12.30
N ILE A 161 4.72 12.47 12.84
CA ILE A 161 4.96 12.35 14.27
C ILE A 161 5.69 13.61 14.74
N LEU A 162 5.09 14.28 15.73
CA LEU A 162 5.74 15.30 16.51
C LEU A 162 6.13 14.69 17.85
N TYR A 163 7.42 14.72 18.17
CA TYR A 163 7.91 14.27 19.46
C TYR A 163 8.92 15.26 20.04
N GLY A 164 9.14 15.15 21.35
CA GLY A 164 10.10 16.00 22.05
C GLY A 164 10.98 15.19 22.99
N THR A 165 12.16 15.73 23.27
CA THR A 165 13.22 15.11 24.06
C THR A 165 13.59 16.00 25.25
N PRO A 166 13.95 15.42 26.41
CA PRO A 166 14.32 16.19 27.58
C PRO A 166 15.72 16.81 27.47
N THR A 167 16.56 16.25 26.60
CA THR A 167 17.91 16.69 26.27
C THR A 167 18.05 16.85 24.77
N LEU A 168 19.02 17.64 24.34
CA LEU A 168 19.39 17.75 22.93
C LEU A 168 19.62 16.32 22.38
N TYR A 169 18.85 15.94 21.37
CA TYR A 169 18.84 14.58 20.82
C TYR A 169 19.08 14.65 19.32
N ASP A 170 19.87 13.69 18.84
CA ASP A 170 20.16 13.47 17.43
C ASP A 170 19.53 12.12 17.07
N ASP A 171 18.40 12.19 16.37
CA ASP A 171 17.56 11.06 15.97
C ASP A 171 18.16 10.25 14.82
N ASP A 172 18.93 10.91 13.97
CA ASP A 172 19.60 10.31 12.81
C ASP A 172 21.05 9.86 13.11
N GLY A 173 21.58 10.28 14.26
CA GLY A 173 22.97 10.07 14.67
C GLY A 173 23.97 10.87 13.82
N ASN A 174 25.27 10.60 14.02
CA ASN A 174 26.38 11.39 13.43
C ASN A 174 26.41 11.50 11.89
N LEU A 175 25.57 10.74 11.18
CA LEU A 175 25.51 10.72 9.71
C LEU A 175 24.23 11.36 9.15
N GLY A 176 23.34 11.82 10.05
CA GLY A 176 22.07 12.40 9.71
C GLY A 176 22.11 13.83 9.17
N PRO A 177 21.11 14.23 8.37
CA PRO A 177 20.93 15.63 7.99
C PRO A 177 20.50 16.52 9.16
N ASN A 178 20.02 15.95 10.28
CA ASN A 178 19.47 16.70 11.39
C ASN A 178 20.51 17.24 12.38
N PRO A 179 20.45 18.54 12.73
CA PRO A 179 21.14 19.03 13.91
C PRO A 179 20.41 18.56 15.18
N PRO A 180 21.12 18.33 16.30
CA PRO A 180 20.51 17.96 17.55
C PRO A 180 19.43 18.97 18.01
N ALA A 181 18.23 18.49 18.36
CA ALA A 181 17.08 19.31 18.71
C ALA A 181 16.35 18.83 19.98
N TRP A 182 15.41 19.65 20.47
CA TRP A 182 14.51 19.29 21.58
C TRP A 182 13.12 18.84 21.10
N VAL A 183 12.80 19.18 19.85
CA VAL A 183 11.51 18.94 19.21
C VAL A 183 11.80 18.49 17.79
N HIS A 184 11.19 17.38 17.41
CA HIS A 184 11.40 16.72 16.14
C HIS A 184 10.04 16.51 15.46
N VAL A 185 10.03 16.74 14.14
CA VAL A 185 8.90 16.43 13.28
C VAL A 185 9.42 15.50 12.19
N GLU A 186 8.85 14.30 12.16
CA GLU A 186 9.14 13.32 11.13
C GLU A 186 7.86 13.01 10.36
N GLN A 187 8.02 12.88 9.05
CA GLN A 187 6.97 12.55 8.11
C GLN A 187 7.40 11.32 7.31
N TRP A 188 6.57 10.29 7.32
CA TRP A 188 6.75 9.10 6.48
C TRP A 188 5.58 9.02 5.53
N THR A 189 5.88 8.89 4.25
CA THR A 189 4.89 8.79 3.19
C THR A 189 5.09 7.46 2.44
N TRP A 190 4.07 6.61 2.47
CA TRP A 190 4.01 5.39 1.67
C TRP A 190 3.08 5.61 0.49
N HIS A 191 3.58 5.35 -0.71
CA HIS A 191 2.84 5.39 -1.96
C HIS A 191 2.48 3.98 -2.38
N VAL A 192 1.19 3.72 -2.59
CA VAL A 192 0.74 2.50 -3.24
C VAL A 192 1.14 2.60 -4.71
N ASN A 193 1.99 1.69 -5.15
CA ASN A 193 2.50 1.60 -6.51
C ASN A 193 1.89 0.41 -7.24
N ALA A 194 1.86 0.48 -8.57
CA ALA A 194 1.60 -0.66 -9.42
C ALA A 194 2.63 -0.70 -10.56
N ASP A 195 3.29 -1.84 -10.72
CA ASP A 195 4.19 -2.17 -11.82
C ASP A 195 3.82 -3.54 -12.42
N PHE A 196 4.57 -3.99 -13.43
CA PHE A 196 4.30 -5.27 -14.10
C PHE A 196 4.35 -6.46 -13.13
N GLU A 197 5.28 -6.46 -12.17
CA GLU A 197 5.42 -7.54 -11.20
C GLU A 197 4.24 -7.54 -10.22
N SER A 198 3.85 -6.38 -9.69
CA SER A 198 2.71 -6.28 -8.79
C SER A 198 1.40 -6.61 -9.50
N LEU A 199 1.24 -6.25 -10.78
CA LEU A 199 0.06 -6.60 -11.57
C LEU A 199 -0.02 -8.12 -11.80
N HIS A 200 1.11 -8.77 -12.11
CA HIS A 200 1.17 -10.23 -12.20
C HIS A 200 0.77 -10.89 -10.87
N ASN A 201 1.36 -10.45 -9.75
CA ASN A 201 1.02 -10.94 -8.42
C ASN A 201 -0.46 -10.70 -8.07
N LEU A 202 -1.07 -9.61 -8.57
CA LEU A 202 -2.47 -9.32 -8.31
C LEU A 202 -3.41 -10.25 -9.09
N ILE A 203 -3.07 -10.60 -10.33
CA ILE A 203 -3.79 -11.62 -11.11
C ILE A 203 -3.76 -12.96 -10.38
N ASP A 204 -2.57 -13.35 -9.91
CA ASP A 204 -2.37 -14.56 -9.11
C ASP A 204 -3.23 -14.55 -7.85
N LEU A 205 -3.21 -13.43 -7.12
CA LEU A 205 -4.00 -13.28 -5.90
C LEU A 205 -5.51 -13.38 -6.17
N PHE A 206 -6.02 -12.76 -7.23
CA PHE A 206 -7.44 -12.83 -7.58
C PHE A 206 -7.86 -14.21 -8.10
N HIS A 207 -6.94 -14.99 -8.65
CA HIS A 207 -7.17 -16.40 -8.97
C HIS A 207 -7.21 -17.30 -7.73
N GLU A 208 -6.64 -16.86 -6.61
CA GLU A 208 -6.59 -17.63 -5.35
C GLU A 208 -7.66 -17.23 -4.32
N LEU A 209 -8.16 -15.99 -4.37
CA LEU A 209 -9.11 -15.46 -3.38
C LEU A 209 -10.57 -15.75 -3.74
N PRO A 210 -11.41 -16.14 -2.76
CA PRO A 210 -12.82 -16.40 -3.02
C PRO A 210 -13.62 -15.12 -3.25
N TYR A 211 -14.60 -15.20 -4.16
CA TYR A 211 -15.67 -14.24 -4.31
C TYR A 211 -16.61 -14.37 -3.10
N GLY A 212 -16.43 -13.49 -2.11
CA GLY A 212 -17.32 -13.40 -0.96
C GLY A 212 -17.41 -14.74 -0.21
N LYS A 213 -18.58 -15.38 -0.28
CA LYS A 213 -18.84 -16.70 0.33
C LYS A 213 -19.04 -17.83 -0.69
N ASP A 214 -18.88 -17.54 -1.98
CA ASP A 214 -19.30 -18.46 -3.03
C ASP A 214 -18.26 -19.54 -3.34
N GLU A 215 -17.15 -19.61 -2.59
CA GLU A 215 -16.06 -20.60 -2.72
C GLU A 215 -15.44 -20.68 -4.13
N VAL A 216 -15.78 -19.74 -5.02
CA VAL A 216 -15.22 -19.59 -6.38
C VAL A 216 -14.22 -18.43 -6.38
N PRO A 217 -13.08 -18.52 -7.08
CA PRO A 217 -12.13 -17.42 -7.16
C PRO A 217 -12.68 -16.13 -7.79
N LEU A 218 -12.03 -14.99 -7.50
CA LEU A 218 -12.36 -13.70 -8.13
C LEU A 218 -12.09 -13.69 -9.64
N ILE A 219 -11.06 -14.40 -10.11
CA ILE A 219 -10.91 -14.77 -11.52
C ILE A 219 -11.14 -16.27 -11.63
N SER A 220 -12.29 -16.65 -12.18
CA SER A 220 -12.74 -18.05 -12.23
C SER A 220 -12.42 -18.77 -13.54
N ASP A 221 -11.93 -18.04 -14.55
CA ASP A 221 -11.58 -18.58 -15.86
C ASP A 221 -10.09 -18.92 -15.96
N GLU A 222 -9.76 -20.22 -15.95
CA GLU A 222 -8.38 -20.72 -15.99
C GLU A 222 -7.62 -20.36 -17.28
N ILE A 223 -8.33 -20.30 -18.41
CA ILE A 223 -7.70 -19.96 -19.70
C ILE A 223 -7.35 -18.47 -19.69
N LEU A 224 -8.29 -17.65 -19.25
CA LEU A 224 -8.11 -16.21 -19.12
C LEU A 224 -6.93 -15.86 -18.21
N VAL A 225 -6.81 -16.48 -17.03
CA VAL A 225 -5.67 -16.23 -16.12
C VAL A 225 -4.32 -16.44 -16.83
N GLY A 226 -4.19 -17.54 -17.59
CA GLY A 226 -3.00 -17.81 -18.38
C GLY A 226 -2.74 -16.74 -19.44
N GLN A 227 -3.78 -16.27 -20.14
CA GLN A 227 -3.67 -15.22 -21.15
C GLN A 227 -3.26 -13.86 -20.55
N LEU A 228 -3.88 -13.48 -19.43
CA LEU A 228 -3.58 -12.23 -18.72
C LEU A 228 -2.12 -12.21 -18.24
N ARG A 229 -1.62 -13.30 -17.64
CA ARG A 229 -0.21 -13.43 -17.22
C ARG A 229 0.74 -13.27 -18.41
N LEU A 230 0.49 -14.00 -19.50
CA LEU A 230 1.31 -13.94 -20.72
C LEU A 230 1.36 -12.52 -21.30
N LYS A 231 0.25 -11.78 -21.26
CA LYS A 231 0.20 -10.38 -21.72
C LYS A 231 1.00 -9.45 -20.81
N VAL A 232 0.92 -9.60 -19.49
CA VAL A 232 1.72 -8.80 -18.54
C VAL A 232 3.22 -9.06 -18.77
N ASP A 233 3.62 -10.31 -18.89
CA ASP A 233 5.02 -10.70 -19.16
C ASP A 233 5.52 -10.16 -20.51
N ALA A 234 4.70 -10.27 -21.56
CA ALA A 234 5.03 -9.76 -22.88
C ALA A 234 5.15 -8.23 -22.90
N ALA A 235 4.27 -7.51 -22.19
CA ALA A 235 4.34 -6.07 -22.04
C ALA A 235 5.59 -5.64 -21.26
N ALA A 236 5.93 -6.34 -20.17
CA ALA A 236 7.15 -6.10 -19.40
C ALA A 236 8.42 -6.32 -20.24
N ALA A 237 8.44 -7.37 -21.06
CA ALA A 237 9.54 -7.66 -21.98
C ALA A 237 9.68 -6.57 -23.06
N ALA A 238 8.57 -6.13 -23.66
CA ALA A 238 8.56 -5.04 -24.64
C ALA A 238 9.04 -3.71 -24.02
N TYR A 239 8.58 -3.39 -22.81
CA TYR A 239 9.03 -2.22 -22.06
C TYR A 239 10.53 -2.26 -21.78
N THR A 240 11.07 -3.40 -21.32
CA THR A 240 12.50 -3.60 -21.09
C THR A 240 13.33 -3.45 -22.37
N ALA A 241 12.78 -3.87 -23.51
CA ALA A 241 13.37 -3.68 -24.83
C ALA A 241 13.24 -2.24 -25.37
N CYS A 242 12.69 -1.30 -24.57
CA CYS A 242 12.36 0.07 -24.95
C CYS A 242 11.35 0.18 -26.11
N ASP A 243 10.58 -0.88 -26.39
CA ASP A 243 9.48 -0.87 -27.35
C ASP A 243 8.18 -0.42 -26.65
N LEU A 244 8.10 0.88 -26.39
CA LEU A 244 6.94 1.50 -25.72
C LEU A 244 5.66 1.40 -26.55
N ALA A 245 5.76 1.29 -27.88
CA ALA A 245 4.58 1.14 -28.74
C ALA A 245 4.04 -0.29 -28.68
N GLY A 246 4.92 -1.29 -28.74
CA GLY A 246 4.56 -2.70 -28.52
C GLY A 246 3.95 -2.94 -27.15
N ALA A 247 4.59 -2.42 -26.10
CA ALA A 247 4.06 -2.52 -24.73
C ALA A 247 2.67 -1.88 -24.60
N ALA A 248 2.43 -0.73 -25.24
CA ALA A 248 1.12 -0.06 -25.23
C ALA A 248 0.04 -0.93 -25.88
N MET A 249 0.31 -1.48 -27.07
CA MET A 249 -0.67 -2.33 -27.77
C MET A 249 -1.02 -3.58 -26.97
N ILE A 250 -0.04 -4.21 -26.31
CA ILE A 250 -0.27 -5.40 -25.48
C ILE A 250 -1.11 -5.05 -24.25
N LEU A 251 -0.82 -3.93 -23.57
CA LEU A 251 -1.60 -3.50 -22.41
C LEU A 251 -3.02 -3.07 -22.79
N THR A 252 -3.23 -2.45 -23.96
CA THR A 252 -4.59 -2.18 -24.47
C THR A 252 -5.34 -3.49 -24.77
N ASP A 253 -4.68 -4.48 -25.34
CA ASP A 253 -5.29 -5.80 -25.57
C ASP A 253 -5.58 -6.54 -24.25
N PHE A 254 -4.78 -6.33 -23.20
CA PHE A 254 -5.08 -6.78 -21.84
C PHE A 254 -6.35 -6.09 -21.30
N GLU A 255 -6.45 -4.76 -21.40
CA GLU A 255 -7.62 -4.02 -20.93
C GLU A 255 -8.92 -4.49 -21.61
N LEU A 256 -8.89 -4.70 -22.93
CA LEU A 256 -10.04 -5.19 -23.68
C LEU A 256 -10.49 -6.58 -23.23
N GLU A 257 -9.54 -7.49 -22.97
CA GLU A 257 -9.83 -8.84 -22.50
C GLU A 257 -10.37 -8.84 -21.06
N VAL A 258 -9.85 -7.99 -20.18
CA VAL A 258 -10.41 -7.78 -18.85
C VAL A 258 -11.84 -7.25 -18.95
N MET A 259 -12.08 -6.22 -19.77
CA MET A 259 -13.41 -5.62 -19.94
C MET A 259 -14.47 -6.60 -20.46
N ASP A 260 -14.11 -7.49 -21.39
CA ASP A 260 -15.01 -8.50 -21.95
C ASP A 260 -15.33 -9.61 -20.93
N ALA A 261 -14.38 -9.92 -20.04
CA ALA A 261 -14.51 -10.96 -19.02
C ALA A 261 -15.15 -10.50 -17.69
N CYS A 262 -15.47 -9.21 -17.53
CA CYS A 262 -16.04 -8.69 -16.28
C CYS A 262 -17.46 -9.23 -16.03
N ILE A 263 -17.68 -9.85 -14.88
CA ILE A 263 -18.99 -10.37 -14.44
C ILE A 263 -19.44 -9.69 -13.15
N GLY A 264 -20.69 -9.21 -13.12
CA GLY A 264 -21.27 -8.53 -11.95
C GLY A 264 -21.82 -9.47 -10.88
N THR A 265 -21.88 -10.78 -11.16
CA THR A 265 -22.43 -11.81 -10.27
C THR A 265 -21.53 -13.02 -10.29
N SER A 266 -21.36 -13.66 -9.14
CA SER A 266 -20.61 -14.91 -9.01
C SER A 266 -21.21 -16.03 -9.88
N PRO A 267 -20.39 -16.90 -10.50
CA PRO A 267 -20.87 -18.09 -11.20
C PRO A 267 -21.69 -19.00 -10.29
N ALA A 268 -22.77 -19.60 -10.81
CA ALA A 268 -23.61 -20.50 -10.03
C ALA A 268 -22.91 -21.85 -9.72
N PHE A 269 -22.91 -22.24 -8.45
CA PHE A 269 -22.43 -23.53 -7.93
C PHE A 269 -23.26 -24.73 -8.44
N PRO A 270 -22.72 -25.97 -8.53
CA PRO A 270 -21.32 -26.42 -8.46
C PRO A 270 -20.65 -26.58 -9.84
N ASN A 271 -21.37 -26.23 -10.90
CA ASN A 271 -20.96 -26.42 -12.28
C ASN A 271 -21.51 -25.23 -13.06
N PRO A 272 -20.66 -24.36 -13.64
CA PRO A 272 -21.10 -23.14 -14.31
C PRO A 272 -21.93 -23.52 -15.54
N THR A 273 -23.23 -23.68 -15.30
CA THR A 273 -24.26 -23.86 -16.33
C THR A 273 -25.09 -22.58 -16.49
N GLY A 274 -24.60 -21.47 -15.91
CA GLY A 274 -25.07 -20.10 -16.09
C GLY A 274 -24.09 -19.26 -16.93
N PRO A 275 -24.27 -17.92 -17.03
CA PRO A 275 -23.33 -17.05 -17.72
C PRO A 275 -21.90 -17.30 -17.20
N GLY A 276 -20.94 -17.35 -18.13
CA GLY A 276 -19.67 -18.06 -17.99
C GLY A 276 -18.74 -17.67 -16.83
N THR A 277 -17.62 -18.38 -16.75
CA THR A 277 -16.45 -18.00 -15.94
C THR A 277 -15.95 -16.61 -16.34
N GLY A 278 -15.29 -15.90 -15.44
CA GLY A 278 -14.83 -14.53 -15.69
C GLY A 278 -14.21 -13.86 -14.47
N ILE A 279 -14.13 -12.53 -14.51
CA ILE A 279 -13.54 -11.68 -13.47
C ILE A 279 -14.63 -10.96 -12.67
N ALA A 280 -14.66 -11.18 -11.36
CA ALA A 280 -15.59 -10.55 -10.45
C ALA A 280 -15.51 -9.01 -10.52
N ASN A 281 -16.67 -8.37 -10.66
CA ASN A 281 -16.80 -6.92 -10.60
C ASN A 281 -18.06 -6.50 -9.84
N SER A 282 -17.99 -6.54 -8.51
CA SER A 282 -19.05 -6.07 -7.63
C SER A 282 -18.54 -4.97 -6.69
N ASN A 283 -19.46 -4.31 -5.98
CA ASN A 283 -19.10 -3.31 -4.97
C ASN A 283 -18.25 -3.90 -3.82
N GLU A 284 -18.39 -5.19 -3.52
CA GLU A 284 -17.60 -5.87 -2.49
C GLU A 284 -16.26 -6.37 -3.04
N ASN A 285 -16.27 -6.88 -4.27
CA ASN A 285 -15.10 -7.43 -4.94
C ASN A 285 -14.92 -6.85 -6.35
N PRO A 286 -14.32 -5.65 -6.47
CA PRO A 286 -14.13 -4.94 -7.73
C PRO A 286 -12.85 -5.40 -8.47
N ALA A 287 -12.63 -6.70 -8.61
CA ALA A 287 -11.38 -7.25 -9.15
C ALA A 287 -11.10 -6.81 -10.59
N CYS A 288 -12.10 -6.88 -11.47
CA CYS A 288 -11.96 -6.43 -12.87
C CYS A 288 -11.61 -4.93 -12.92
N CYS A 289 -12.33 -4.11 -12.17
CA CYS A 289 -12.05 -2.68 -12.12
C CYS A 289 -10.68 -2.34 -11.55
N LYS A 290 -10.23 -3.11 -10.57
CA LYS A 290 -8.91 -2.95 -9.98
C LYS A 290 -7.79 -3.24 -10.99
N LEU A 291 -7.92 -4.29 -11.80
CA LEU A 291 -6.94 -4.63 -12.84
C LEU A 291 -6.83 -3.53 -13.90
N LEU A 292 -7.95 -2.95 -14.34
CA LEU A 292 -7.97 -1.86 -15.32
C LEU A 292 -7.24 -0.62 -14.79
N ILE A 293 -7.53 -0.21 -13.55
CA ILE A 293 -6.89 0.96 -12.93
C ILE A 293 -5.37 0.78 -12.82
N ASP A 294 -4.88 -0.42 -12.49
CA ASP A 294 -3.45 -0.68 -12.40
C ASP A 294 -2.76 -0.58 -13.76
N VAL A 295 -3.40 -1.07 -14.82
CA VAL A 295 -2.85 -0.94 -16.18
C VAL A 295 -2.77 0.51 -16.62
N GLU A 296 -3.82 1.31 -16.40
CA GLU A 296 -3.78 2.74 -16.69
C GLU A 296 -2.69 3.45 -15.90
N TYR A 297 -2.54 3.12 -14.62
CA TYR A 297 -1.46 3.69 -13.82
C TYR A 297 -0.07 3.33 -14.38
N ILE A 298 0.14 2.07 -14.76
CA ILE A 298 1.39 1.63 -15.40
C ILE A 298 1.64 2.40 -16.69
N LEU A 299 0.64 2.52 -17.57
CA LEU A 299 0.72 3.30 -18.81
C LEU A 299 1.13 4.77 -18.54
N GLN A 300 0.49 5.40 -17.56
CA GLN A 300 0.73 6.80 -17.21
C GLN A 300 2.12 7.04 -16.60
N THR A 301 2.59 6.16 -15.73
CA THR A 301 3.84 6.34 -14.98
C THR A 301 5.09 5.92 -15.75
N THR A 302 4.97 4.93 -16.62
CA THR A 302 6.09 4.46 -17.47
C THR A 302 6.25 5.27 -18.75
N GLY A 303 5.25 6.08 -19.11
CA GLY A 303 5.21 6.82 -20.38
C GLY A 303 4.89 5.95 -21.60
N ILE A 304 4.47 4.70 -21.41
CA ILE A 304 3.98 3.81 -22.47
C ILE A 304 2.75 4.47 -23.14
N GLY A 305 2.71 4.47 -24.47
CA GLY A 305 1.59 5.05 -25.24
C GLY A 305 1.57 6.59 -25.30
N GLN A 306 2.47 7.30 -24.62
CA GLN A 306 2.60 8.75 -24.75
C GLN A 306 3.43 9.12 -25.98
N GLN A 307 2.96 10.10 -26.77
CA GLN A 307 3.79 10.68 -27.82
C GLN A 307 5.02 11.34 -27.19
N LYS A 308 6.23 10.93 -27.58
CA LYS A 308 7.46 11.63 -27.20
C LYS A 308 7.33 13.08 -27.68
N LYS A 309 7.28 14.01 -26.73
CA LYS A 309 7.35 15.45 -27.02
C LYS A 309 8.73 15.83 -27.53
#